data_AF-A0A8K1D8A3-F1
#
_entry.id   AF-A0A8K1D8A3-F1
#
_cell.length_a   1.000
_cell.length_b   1.000
_cell.length_c   1.000
_cell.angle_alpha   90.00
_cell.angle_beta   90.00
_cell.angle_gamma   90.00
#
_symmetry.space_group_name_H-M   'P 1'
#
loop_
_entity.id
_entity.type
_entity.pdbx_description
1 polymer ?
#
loop_
_entity_poly.entity_id
_entity_poly.type
_entity_poly.pdbx_seq_one_letter_code
_entity_poly.pdbx_strand_id
1 'polypeptide(L)' 'AEMSRATKRKHVVRELLEERVRPAEGQSVVRVLGSPGNNLHEVETAEGTRFLASMPPRFRRHIWIKR' A
#
# COMPACT_ATOMS: atom_id res chain seq x y z
N ALA A 1 14.69 -18.28 -13.36
CA ALA A 1 13.35 -18.87 -13.21
C ALA A 1 12.46 -17.85 -12.52
N GLU A 2 11.36 -17.43 -13.16
CA GLU A 2 10.47 -16.41 -12.60
C GLU A 2 9.51 -17.05 -11.58
N MET A 3 9.41 -16.46 -10.39
CA MET A 3 8.49 -16.95 -9.36
C MET A 3 7.03 -16.90 -9.84
N SER A 4 6.29 -17.98 -9.54
CA SER A 4 4.85 -18.04 -9.84
C SER A 4 4.08 -16.91 -9.14
N ARG A 5 2.95 -16.47 -9.71
CA ARG A 5 2.07 -15.46 -9.10
C ARG A 5 1.62 -15.86 -7.69
N ALA A 6 1.35 -17.15 -7.45
CA ALA A 6 0.96 -17.67 -6.15
C ALA A 6 2.09 -17.53 -5.10
N THR A 7 3.33 -17.80 -5.51
CA THR A 7 4.51 -17.62 -4.67
C THR A 7 4.74 -16.14 -4.34
N LYS A 8 4.64 -15.24 -5.34
CA LYS A 8 4.73 -13.78 -5.12
C LYS A 8 3.68 -13.30 -4.10
N ARG A 9 2.41 -13.73 -4.24
CA ARG A 9 1.34 -13.40 -3.28
C ARG A 9 1.67 -13.87 -1.86
N LYS A 10 2.11 -15.11 -1.70
CA LYS A 10 2.44 -15.69 -0.38
C LYS A 10 3.51 -14.87 0.35
N HIS A 11 4.56 -14.47 -0.37
CA HIS A 11 5.65 -13.67 0.21
C HIS A 11 5.16 -12.28 0.64
N VAL A 12 4.45 -11.58 -0.25
CA VAL A 12 3.93 -10.23 0.03
C VAL A 12 2.99 -10.22 1.24
N VAL A 13 2.09 -11.21 1.36
CA VAL A 13 1.14 -11.29 2.48
C VAL A 13 1.86 -11.60 3.79
N ARG A 14 2.85 -12.50 3.77
CA ARG A 14 3.61 -12.86 4.97
C ARG A 14 4.42 -11.67 5.50
N GLU A 15 5.16 -10.97 4.63
CA GLU A 15 5.91 -9.78 5.01
C GLU A 15 5.01 -8.73 5.66
N LEU A 16 3.84 -8.48 5.07
CA LEU A 16 2.93 -7.44 5.58
C LEU A 16 2.33 -7.74 6.96
N LEU A 17 2.16 -9.01 7.32
CA LEU A 17 1.58 -9.43 8.61
C LEU A 17 2.64 -9.51 9.72
N GLU A 18 3.87 -9.87 9.37
CA GLU A 18 4.96 -10.07 10.32
C GLU A 18 5.75 -8.77 10.58
N GLU A 19 5.79 -7.85 9.61
CA GLU A 19 6.65 -6.67 9.68
C GLU A 19 5.94 -5.47 10.34
N ARG A 20 6.34 -5.16 11.57
CA ARG A 20 6.01 -3.87 12.19
C ARG A 20 6.96 -2.79 11.66
N VAL A 21 6.61 -2.22 10.51
CA VAL A 21 7.39 -1.15 9.89
C VAL A 21 7.21 0.16 10.67
N ARG A 22 8.31 0.82 11.03
CA ARG A 22 8.28 2.24 11.47
C ARG A 22 8.54 3.12 10.24
N PRO A 23 7.85 4.27 10.09
CA PRO A 23 8.16 5.21 9.02
C PRO A 23 9.63 5.63 9.09
N ALA A 24 10.33 5.54 7.96
CA ALA A 24 11.67 6.07 7.81
C ALA A 24 11.64 7.61 7.65
N GLU A 25 12.81 8.23 7.61
CA GLU A 25 12.92 9.66 7.34
C GLU A 25 12.26 10.03 5.99
N GLY A 26 11.41 11.07 6.00
CA GLY A 26 10.62 11.47 4.83
C GLY A 26 9.37 10.62 4.56
N GLN A 27 9.08 9.61 5.38
CA GLN A 27 7.84 8.83 5.30
C GLN A 27 6.85 9.26 6.38
N SER A 28 5.57 9.29 6.03
CA SER A 28 4.48 9.65 6.93
C SER A 28 3.37 8.61 6.89
N VAL A 29 2.71 8.39 8.03
CA VAL A 29 1.49 7.59 8.09
C VAL A 29 0.33 8.44 7.60
N VAL A 30 -0.42 7.92 6.63
CA VAL A 30 -1.58 8.59 6.03
C VAL A 30 -2.81 7.68 6.05
N ARG A 31 -4.00 8.28 6.07
CA ARG A 31 -5.27 7.56 6.04
C ARG A 31 -5.86 7.58 4.65
N VAL A 32 -6.30 6.42 4.14
CA VAL A 32 -6.99 6.35 2.85
C VAL A 32 -8.44 6.81 2.99
N LEU A 33 -8.86 7.75 2.15
CA LEU A 33 -10.23 8.28 2.08
C LEU A 33 -11.03 7.62 0.95
N GLY A 34 -10.39 7.33 -0.16
CA GLY A 34 -11.05 6.81 -1.36
C GLY A 34 -10.07 6.32 -2.41
N SER A 35 -10.60 5.77 -3.50
CA SER A 35 -9.81 5.26 -4.62
C SER A 35 -10.43 5.72 -5.93
N PRO A 36 -9.98 6.86 -6.51
CA PRO A 36 -10.56 7.39 -7.76
C PRO A 36 -10.34 6.50 -8.98
N GLY A 37 -9.44 5.50 -8.90
CA GLY A 37 -9.15 4.56 -9.98
C GLY A 37 -7.69 4.59 -10.40
N ASN A 38 -7.32 3.82 -11.44
CA ASN A 38 -5.95 3.78 -11.98
C ASN A 38 -4.83 3.49 -10.94
N ASN A 39 -5.12 2.68 -9.91
CA ASN A 39 -4.23 2.41 -8.78
C ASN A 39 -3.78 3.66 -7.98
N LEU A 40 -4.57 4.72 -8.05
CA LEU A 40 -4.44 5.92 -7.21
C LEU A 40 -5.40 5.83 -6.02
N HIS A 41 -4.94 6.32 -4.88
CA HIS A 41 -5.66 6.38 -3.63
C HIS A 41 -5.63 7.81 -3.12
N GLU A 42 -6.81 8.35 -2.80
CA GLU A 42 -6.91 9.62 -2.09
C GLU A 42 -6.57 9.39 -0.62
N VAL A 43 -5.62 10.13 -0.10
CA VAL A 43 -5.10 9.99 1.26
C VAL A 43 -5.09 11.32 2.00
N GLU A 44 -5.17 11.26 3.33
CA GLU A 44 -5.12 12.40 4.24
C GLU A 44 -3.97 12.24 5.24
N THR A 45 -3.16 13.29 5.42
CA THR A 45 -2.11 13.35 6.45
C THR A 45 -2.69 13.65 7.82
N ALA A 46 -1.86 13.49 8.88
CA ALA A 46 -2.23 13.90 10.22
C ALA A 46 -2.53 15.41 10.34
N GLU A 47 -1.98 16.23 9.45
CA GLU A 47 -2.24 17.68 9.37
C GLU A 47 -3.50 18.03 8.57
N GLY A 48 -4.21 17.03 8.03
CA GLY A 48 -5.42 17.23 7.22
C GLY A 48 -5.15 17.53 5.74
N THR A 49 -3.90 17.46 5.28
CA THR A 49 -3.57 17.68 3.86
C THR A 49 -3.96 16.47 3.03
N ARG A 50 -4.61 16.69 1.89
CA ARG A 50 -5.08 15.63 0.99
C ARG A 50 -4.32 15.59 -0.32
N PHE A 51 -3.99 14.40 -0.77
CA PHE A 51 -3.32 14.18 -2.04
C PHE A 51 -3.59 12.78 -2.59
N LEU A 52 -3.15 12.54 -3.83
CA LEU A 52 -3.23 11.24 -4.49
C LEU A 52 -1.92 10.47 -4.33
N ALA A 53 -1.99 9.29 -3.73
CA ALA A 53 -0.89 8.35 -3.62
C ALA A 53 -1.06 7.20 -4.62
N SER A 54 0.03 6.76 -5.24
CA SER A 54 0.00 5.60 -6.14
C SER A 54 0.37 4.31 -5.40
N MET A 55 -0.32 3.22 -5.69
CA MET A 55 0.01 1.91 -5.12
C MET A 55 1.15 1.24 -5.92
N PRO A 56 2.26 0.82 -5.26
CA PRO A 56 3.34 0.08 -5.91
C PRO A 56 2.86 -1.23 -6.55
N PRO A 57 3.39 -1.61 -7.73
CA PRO A 57 2.94 -2.79 -8.50
C PRO A 57 2.92 -4.11 -7.73
N ARG A 58 3.88 -4.33 -6.81
CA ARG A 58 3.97 -5.55 -6.00
C ARG A 58 2.74 -5.79 -5.11
N PHE A 59 2.03 -4.72 -4.76
CA PHE A 59 0.84 -4.77 -3.90
C PHE A 59 -0.47 -4.81 -4.69
N ARG A 60 -0.45 -4.38 -5.95
CA ARG A 60 -1.64 -4.37 -6.82
C ARG A 60 -2.18 -5.78 -6.98
N ARG A 61 -3.50 -5.97 -6.79
CA ARG A 61 -4.22 -7.27 -6.89
C ARG A 61 -3.82 -8.31 -5.84
N HIS A 62 -2.95 -7.96 -4.90
CA HIS A 62 -2.52 -8.83 -3.80
C HIS A 62 -3.06 -8.32 -2.46
N ILE A 63 -3.23 -7.00 -2.33
CA ILE A 63 -3.75 -6.31 -1.14
C ILE A 63 -4.90 -5.41 -1.58
N TRP A 64 -5.97 -5.40 -0.79
CA TRP A 64 -7.11 -4.53 -0.98
C TRP A 64 -7.15 -3.53 0.18
N ILE A 65 -7.03 -2.25 -0.15
CA ILE A 65 -7.23 -1.17 0.80
C ILE A 65 -8.63 -0.61 0.56
N LYS A 66 -9.40 -0.49 1.63
CA LYS A 66 -10.76 0.08 1.65
C LYS A 66 -10.81 1.19 2.69
N ARG A 67 -11.83 2.05 2.58
CA ARG A 67 -12.19 3.01 3.62
C ARG A 67 -12.84 2.30 4.79
#